data_AF-A0A965CXE2-F1
#
_entry.id   AF-A0A965CXE2-F1
#
_cell.length_a   1.000
_cell.length_b   1.000
_cell.length_c   1.000
_cell.angle_alpha   90.00
_cell.angle_beta   90.00
_cell.angle_gamma   90.00
#
_symmetry.space_group_name_H-M   'P 1'
#
loop_
_entity.id
_entity.type
_entity.pdbx_description
1 polymer ?
#
loop_
_entity_poly.entity_id
_entity_poly.type
_entity_poly.pdbx_seq_one_letter_code
_entity_poly.pdbx_strand_id
1 'polypeptide(L)' 'MWAQFAEKNITGDGPFFAGSKIHVVDLKLHMAVRWFLGGKVDYIPATIFDGYPKLMRIHNAVRDHAGVKAWYAKA' A
#
# COMPACT_ATOMS: atom_id res chain seq x y z
N MET A 1 1.14 -12.26 11.47
CA MET A 1 1.20 -12.18 9.99
C MET A 1 1.91 -10.88 9.57
N TRP A 2 2.65 -10.83 8.45
CA TRP A 2 3.41 -9.63 8.04
C TRP A 2 2.56 -8.34 8.02
N ALA A 3 1.37 -8.39 7.40
CA ALA A 3 0.47 -7.23 7.31
C ALA A 3 0.03 -6.70 8.68
N GLN A 4 -0.19 -7.59 9.65
CA GLN A 4 -0.52 -7.19 11.03
C GLN A 4 0.61 -6.38 11.68
N PHE A 5 1.87 -6.76 11.45
CA PHE A 5 3.00 -6.00 11.97
C PHE A 5 3.16 -4.67 11.23
N ALA A 6 2.96 -4.64 9.90
CA ALA A 6 2.95 -3.39 9.14
C ALA A 6 1.85 -2.44 9.67
N GLU A 7 0.61 -2.92 9.77
CA GLU A 7 -0.57 -2.19 10.27
C GLU A 7 -0.32 -1.56 11.64
N LYS A 8 0.31 -2.29 12.55
CA LYS A 8 0.64 -1.82 13.90
C LYS A 8 1.63 -0.64 13.89
N ASN A 9 2.55 -0.60 12.92
CA ASN A 9 3.58 0.43 12.82
C ASN A 9 3.14 1.65 12.00
N ILE A 10 1.99 1.59 11.31
CA ILE A 10 1.41 2.75 10.65
C ILE A 10 0.75 3.63 11.71
N THR A 11 1.37 4.77 11.98
CA THR A 11 0.95 5.73 13.00
C THR A 11 0.37 7.00 12.36
N GLY A 12 -0.51 7.66 13.10
CA GLY A 12 -1.19 8.88 12.65
C GLY A 12 -2.33 8.67 11.63
N ASP A 13 -3.04 9.77 11.40
CA ASP A 13 -4.27 9.79 10.61
C ASP A 13 -4.07 10.26 9.17
N GLY A 14 -2.81 10.56 8.81
CA GLY A 14 -2.45 10.96 7.46
C GLY A 14 -2.52 9.81 6.44
N PRO A 15 -2.53 10.15 5.14
CA PRO A 15 -2.65 9.17 4.05
C PRO A 15 -1.45 8.21 3.93
N PHE A 16 -0.28 8.59 4.44
CA PHE A 16 0.98 7.87 4.31
C PHE A 16 1.47 7.33 5.66
N PHE A 17 2.52 6.52 5.63
CA PHE A 17 3.09 5.78 6.76
C PHE A 17 3.45 6.66 7.96
N ALA A 18 4.00 7.85 7.69
CA ALA A 18 4.43 8.83 8.70
C ALA A 18 3.61 10.14 8.61
N GLY A 19 2.35 10.07 8.19
CA GLY A 19 1.44 11.22 8.14
C GLY A 19 1.17 11.74 6.73
N SER A 20 1.33 13.06 6.52
CA SER A 20 0.87 13.74 5.30
C SER A 20 1.84 13.71 4.12
N LYS A 21 3.12 13.42 4.37
CA LYS A 21 4.16 13.38 3.33
C LYS A 21 4.45 11.94 2.91
N ILE A 22 4.60 11.73 1.60
CA ILE A 22 4.99 10.44 1.04
C ILE A 22 6.49 10.18 1.29
N HIS A 23 6.82 8.94 1.63
CA HIS A 23 8.18 8.46 1.87
C HIS A 23 8.44 7.18 1.08
N VAL A 24 9.72 6.75 1.05
CA VAL A 24 10.12 5.52 0.34
C VAL A 24 9.38 4.28 0.86
N VAL A 25 9.07 4.23 2.17
CA VAL A 25 8.33 3.13 2.78
C VAL A 25 6.94 2.97 2.16
N ASP A 26 6.27 4.06 1.81
CA ASP A 26 4.94 4.04 1.20
C ASP A 26 4.97 3.36 -0.17
N LEU A 27 5.98 3.69 -0.99
CA LEU A 27 6.17 3.07 -2.31
C LEU A 27 6.44 1.57 -2.19
N LYS A 28 7.24 1.15 -1.19
CA LYS A 28 7.54 -0.27 -0.95
C LYS A 28 6.29 -1.03 -0.48
N LEU A 29 5.53 -0.46 0.44
CA LEU A 29 4.25 -1.04 0.89
C LEU A 29 3.26 -1.14 -0.27
N HIS A 30 3.14 -0.09 -1.09
CA HIS A 30 2.25 -0.08 -2.25
C HIS A 30 2.61 -1.19 -3.25
N MET A 31 3.90 -1.38 -3.56
CA MET A 31 4.36 -2.44 -4.46
C MET A 31 4.11 -3.84 -3.92
N ALA A 32 4.39 -4.08 -2.63
CA ALA A 32 4.09 -5.35 -2.00
C ALA A 32 2.58 -5.65 -2.07
N VAL A 33 1.75 -4.74 -1.57
CA VAL A 33 0.29 -4.88 -1.56
C VAL A 33 -0.28 -5.07 -2.97
N ARG A 34 0.22 -4.32 -3.97
CA ARG A 34 -0.21 -4.42 -5.38
C ARG A 34 -0.11 -5.84 -5.94
N TRP A 35 0.93 -6.59 -5.61
CA TRP A 35 1.09 -7.96 -6.12
C TRP A 35 0.01 -8.91 -5.59
N PHE A 36 -0.29 -8.83 -4.29
CA PHE A 36 -1.35 -9.64 -3.69
C PHE A 36 -2.73 -9.26 -4.25
N LEU A 37 -3.05 -7.95 -4.28
CA LEU A 37 -4.35 -7.48 -4.80
C LEU A 37 -4.52 -7.77 -6.30
N GLY A 38 -3.43 -7.76 -7.06
CA GLY A 38 -3.43 -8.07 -8.49
C GLY A 38 -3.48 -9.57 -8.81
N GLY A 39 -3.61 -10.45 -7.81
CA GLY A 39 -3.63 -11.90 -7.99
C GLY A 39 -2.33 -12.46 -8.57
N LYS A 40 -1.20 -11.79 -8.32
CA LYS A 40 0.13 -12.22 -8.81
C LYS A 40 0.85 -13.17 -7.87
N VAL A 41 0.29 -13.41 -6.69
CA VAL A 41 0.86 -14.32 -5.70
C VAL A 41 -0.02 -15.56 -5.63
N ASP A 42 0.54 -16.70 -6.03
CA ASP A 42 -0.20 -17.95 -6.14
C ASP A 42 -0.77 -18.38 -4.78
N TYR A 43 -1.96 -18.99 -4.82
CA TYR A 43 -2.67 -19.57 -3.68
C TYR A 43 -3.03 -18.59 -2.56
N ILE A 44 -2.90 -17.27 -2.78
CA ILE A 44 -3.30 -16.24 -1.82
C ILE A 44 -4.50 -15.46 -2.37
N PRO A 45 -5.62 -15.38 -1.64
CA PRO A 45 -6.76 -14.58 -2.05
C PRO A 45 -6.39 -13.09 -2.22
N ALA A 46 -6.93 -12.43 -3.24
CA ALA A 46 -6.74 -10.99 -3.45
C ALA A 46 -7.35 -10.13 -2.31
N THR A 47 -8.19 -10.73 -1.47
CA THR A 47 -8.85 -10.12 -0.31
C THR A 47 -8.06 -10.28 1.00
N ILE A 48 -6.84 -10.83 0.94
CA ILE A 48 -6.04 -11.15 2.13
C ILE A 48 -5.75 -9.94 3.04
N PHE A 49 -5.90 -8.71 2.52
CA PHE A 49 -5.64 -7.48 3.27
C PHE A 49 -6.89 -6.69 3.70
N ASP A 50 -8.10 -7.21 3.49
CA ASP A 50 -9.35 -6.50 3.82
C ASP A 50 -9.44 -6.13 5.31
N GLY A 51 -8.78 -6.90 6.19
CA GLY A 51 -8.69 -6.62 7.63
C GLY A 51 -7.64 -5.60 8.07
N TYR A 52 -6.90 -4.97 7.15
CA TYR A 52 -5.79 -4.04 7.46
C TYR A 52 -6.01 -2.66 6.82
N PRO A 53 -6.92 -1.84 7.37
CA PRO A 53 -7.37 -0.61 6.74
C PRO A 53 -6.27 0.45 6.61
N LYS A 54 -5.29 0.55 7.53
CA LYS A 54 -4.21 1.53 7.40
C LYS A 54 -3.23 1.15 6.30
N LEU A 55 -2.91 -0.13 6.16
CA LEU A 55 -2.09 -0.64 5.07
C LEU A 55 -2.76 -0.39 3.71
N MET A 56 -4.07 -0.66 3.62
CA MET A 56 -4.86 -0.38 2.42
C MET A 56 -4.98 1.11 2.12
N ARG A 57 -5.10 1.97 3.14
CA ARG A 57 -5.05 3.44 3.01
C ARG A 57 -3.76 3.89 2.33
N ILE A 58 -2.60 3.41 2.78
CA ILE A 58 -1.30 3.76 2.17
C ILE A 58 -1.25 3.28 0.73
N HIS A 59 -1.63 2.03 0.46
CA HIS A 59 -1.62 1.49 -0.90
C HIS A 59 -2.44 2.37 -1.85
N ASN A 60 -3.65 2.76 -1.43
CA ASN A 60 -4.53 3.62 -2.23
C ASN A 60 -3.97 5.03 -2.40
N ALA A 61 -3.45 5.65 -1.33
CA ALA A 61 -2.85 6.98 -1.39
C ALA A 61 -1.66 7.04 -2.36
N VAL A 62 -0.81 6.01 -2.37
CA VAL A 62 0.32 5.92 -3.31
C VAL A 62 -0.17 5.67 -4.72
N ARG A 63 -1.14 4.76 -4.93
CA ARG A 63 -1.76 4.53 -6.25
C ARG A 63 -2.29 5.84 -6.84
N ASP A 64 -2.88 6.67 -6.00
CA ASP A 64 -3.52 7.92 -6.42
C ASP A 64 -2.59 9.14 -6.50
N HIS A 65 -1.34 9.00 -6.05
CA HIS A 65 -0.33 10.06 -6.10
C HIS A 65 0.01 10.45 -7.55
N ALA A 66 0.04 11.75 -7.84
CA ALA A 66 0.22 12.28 -9.21
C ALA A 66 1.50 11.74 -9.90
N GLY A 67 2.62 11.68 -9.17
CA GLY A 67 3.87 11.14 -9.70
C GLY A 67 3.81 9.64 -10.04
N VAL A 68 3.03 8.86 -9.27
CA VAL A 68 2.87 7.41 -9.52
C VAL A 68 1.97 7.19 -10.74
N LYS A 69 0.86 7.93 -10.86
CA LYS A 69 0.01 7.92 -12.05
C LYS A 69 0.78 8.33 -13.32
N ALA A 70 1.59 9.38 -13.24
CA ALA A 70 2.42 9.83 -14.35
C ALA A 70 3.48 8.80 -14.76
N TRP A 71 4.02 8.03 -13.80
CA TRP A 71 4.93 6.93 -14.11
C TRP A 71 4.23 5.77 -14.81
N TYR A 72 3.05 5.35 -14.32
CA TYR A 72 2.27 4.29 -14.97
C TYR A 72 1.85 4.63 -16.40
N ALA A 73 1.56 5.89 -16.70
CA ALA A 73 1.20 6.33 -18.05
C ALA A 73 2.35 6.22 -19.07
N LYS A 74 3.60 6.04 -18.61
CA LYS A 74 4.78 5.89 -19.46
C LYS A 74 5.22 4.43 -19.62
N ALA A 75 4.67 3.52 -18.81
CA ALA A 75 5.09 2.12 -18.72
C ALA A 75 4.22 1.20 -19.58
#